data_AF-A0A924PA93-F1
#
_entry.id   AF-A0A924PA93-F1
#
_cell.length_a   1.000
_cell.length_b   1.000
_cell.length_c   1.000
_cell.angle_alpha   90.00
_cell.angle_beta   90.00
_cell.angle_gamma   90.00
#
_symmetry.space_group_name_H-M   'P 1'
#
loop_
_entity.id
_entity.type
_entity.pdbx_description
1 polymer ?
#
loop_
_entity_poly.entity_id
_entity_poly.type
_entity_poly.pdbx_seq_one_letter_code
_entity_poly.pdbx_strand_id
1 'polypeptide(L)'
;MRFLMFLCLGFSSAAQAQQTILITAFDPFGGASVNNSYEVALELQNQLQNFHAEICLLPTIFDVASDEARKCFEALPSPPVAVISLGEADCRFRFETQGQNLDWSTDEPDNRGETRKDHVIDPTGPEFSPTTLPLQAMFQGLSRAQRSRIVISSSAGNFVCNNTAYHLSRYFSGLNMPYGFIHVPGHACSKRKKDPVRNAEVLARMIDLGISGSQTNVR
;
A
#
# COMPACT_ATOMS: atom_id res chain seq x y z
N MET A 1 61.33 20.51 15.69
CA MET A 1 60.39 19.51 16.25
C MET A 1 59.03 19.75 15.62
N ARG A 2 58.52 18.76 14.89
CA ARG A 2 57.25 18.74 14.16
C ARG A 2 56.06 18.78 15.13
N PHE A 3 55.01 19.54 14.80
CA PHE A 3 53.64 19.15 15.12
C PHE A 3 52.75 19.49 13.92
N LEU A 4 52.42 18.46 13.14
CA LEU A 4 51.38 18.50 12.11
C LEU A 4 50.04 18.36 12.84
N MET A 5 49.24 19.43 12.83
CA MET A 5 47.88 19.40 13.35
C MET A 5 46.97 18.85 12.24
N PHE A 6 46.66 17.55 12.30
CA PHE A 6 45.64 16.95 11.44
C PHE A 6 44.27 17.45 11.91
N LEU A 7 43.68 18.37 11.13
CA LEU A 7 42.29 18.76 11.26
C LEU A 7 41.44 17.62 10.65
N CYS A 8 40.99 16.68 11.48
CA CYS A 8 39.95 15.73 11.08
C CYS A 8 38.64 16.51 10.87
N LEU A 9 38.34 16.86 9.62
CA LEU A 9 37.00 17.24 9.19
C LEU A 9 36.11 16.01 9.31
N GLY A 10 35.50 15.84 10.48
CA GLY A 10 34.42 14.88 10.67
C GLY A 10 33.23 15.29 9.83
N PHE A 11 32.97 14.56 8.75
CA PHE A 11 31.65 14.56 8.12
C PHE A 11 30.68 13.93 9.12
N SER A 12 30.04 14.75 9.95
CA SER A 12 28.80 14.35 10.61
C SER A 12 27.73 14.24 9.54
N SER A 13 27.53 13.04 9.03
CA SER A 13 26.28 12.66 8.38
C SER A 13 25.21 12.69 9.47
N ALA A 14 24.52 13.83 9.62
CA ALA A 14 23.23 13.80 10.28
C ALA A 14 22.36 12.86 9.45
N ALA A 15 21.94 11.73 10.02
CA ALA A 15 21.01 10.82 9.38
C ALA A 15 19.78 11.64 8.97
N GLN A 16 19.63 11.88 7.67
CA GLN A 16 18.44 12.54 7.15
C GLN A 16 17.27 11.64 7.50
N ALA A 17 16.23 12.22 8.12
CA ALA A 17 15.04 11.45 8.46
C ALA A 17 14.49 10.81 7.19
N GLN A 18 14.39 9.47 7.22
CA GLN A 18 13.91 8.69 6.10
C GLN A 18 12.46 9.09 5.82
N GLN A 19 12.10 9.33 4.56
CA GLN A 19 10.74 9.75 4.19
C GLN A 19 9.73 8.64 4.51
N THR A 20 8.52 9.03 4.92
CA THR A 20 7.48 8.07 5.32
C THR A 20 6.61 7.65 4.14
N ILE A 21 6.27 6.36 4.08
CA ILE A 21 5.15 5.83 3.29
C ILE A 21 4.14 5.26 4.27
N LEU A 22 2.86 5.61 4.10
CA LEU A 22 1.79 4.98 4.85
C LEU A 22 1.37 3.69 4.12
N ILE A 23 1.53 2.56 4.79
CA ILE A 23 1.02 1.28 4.32
C ILE A 23 -0.22 0.93 5.12
N THR A 24 -1.34 0.71 4.45
CA THR A 24 -2.55 0.21 5.10
C THR A 24 -2.75 -1.26 4.74
N ALA A 25 -3.25 -2.07 5.67
CA ALA A 25 -3.52 -3.48 5.43
C ALA A 25 -4.68 -3.96 6.30
N PHE A 26 -5.34 -5.06 5.92
CA PHE A 26 -6.58 -5.49 6.57
C PHE A 26 -6.35 -6.45 7.74
N ASP A 27 -7.28 -6.41 8.70
CA ASP A 27 -7.42 -7.38 9.76
C ASP A 27 -7.86 -8.77 9.23
N PRO A 28 -7.87 -9.82 10.09
CA PRO A 28 -8.33 -11.13 9.70
C PRO A 28 -9.79 -11.12 9.22
N PHE A 29 -10.08 -11.94 8.20
CA PHE A 29 -11.40 -12.02 7.57
C PHE A 29 -11.75 -13.48 7.24
N GLY A 30 -13.04 -13.80 7.08
CA GLY A 30 -13.49 -15.10 6.55
C GLY A 30 -13.11 -16.31 7.42
N GLY A 31 -12.95 -16.12 8.73
CA GLY A 31 -12.55 -17.17 9.67
C GLY A 31 -11.04 -17.46 9.70
N ALA A 32 -10.22 -16.73 8.93
CA ALA A 32 -8.78 -16.77 9.08
C ALA A 32 -8.33 -16.11 10.39
N SER A 33 -7.22 -16.56 10.96
CA SER A 33 -6.62 -15.95 12.16
C SER A 33 -5.68 -14.79 11.84
N VAL A 34 -5.25 -14.68 10.59
CA VAL A 34 -4.32 -13.67 10.06
C VAL A 34 -4.73 -13.30 8.64
N ASN A 35 -4.33 -12.11 8.19
CA ASN A 35 -4.51 -11.63 6.82
C ASN A 35 -3.13 -11.32 6.22
N ASN A 36 -2.85 -11.85 5.03
CA ASN A 36 -1.50 -11.82 4.46
C ASN A 36 -1.11 -10.39 4.09
N SER A 37 -2.09 -9.53 3.77
CA SER A 37 -1.82 -8.12 3.53
C SER A 37 -1.12 -7.48 4.72
N TYR A 38 -1.52 -7.83 5.94
CA TYR A 38 -0.93 -7.30 7.17
C TYR A 38 0.43 -7.94 7.46
N GLU A 39 0.59 -9.25 7.28
CA GLU A 39 1.90 -9.89 7.42
C GLU A 39 2.93 -9.31 6.44
N VAL A 40 2.53 -9.09 5.18
CA VAL A 40 3.37 -8.44 4.17
C VAL A 40 3.69 -6.99 4.55
N ALA A 41 2.73 -6.24 5.10
CA ALA A 41 2.96 -4.88 5.57
C ALA A 41 4.01 -4.80 6.69
N LEU A 42 3.97 -5.73 7.65
CA LEU A 42 4.98 -5.83 8.71
C LEU A 42 6.36 -6.19 8.17
N GLU A 43 6.43 -7.10 7.21
CA GLU A 43 7.69 -7.45 6.54
C GLU A 43 8.25 -6.28 5.73
N LEU A 44 7.40 -5.50 5.06
CA LEU A 44 7.80 -4.30 4.32
C LEU A 44 8.50 -3.27 5.21
N GLN A 45 8.01 -3.07 6.44
CA GLN A 45 8.63 -2.16 7.41
C GLN A 45 10.10 -2.49 7.68
N ASN A 46 10.49 -3.77 7.60
CA ASN A 46 11.85 -4.22 7.83
C ASN A 46 12.72 -4.27 6.57
N GLN A 47 12.12 -4.18 5.38
CA GLN A 47 12.80 -4.45 4.12
C GLN A 47 13.00 -3.20 3.25
N LEU A 48 12.22 -2.15 3.46
CA LEU A 48 12.42 -0.87 2.77
C LEU A 48 13.77 -0.24 3.13
N GLN A 49 14.50 0.19 2.11
CA GLN A 49 15.83 0.80 2.28
C GLN A 49 15.76 2.33 2.25
N ASN A 50 14.88 2.91 1.43
CA ASN A 50 14.83 4.35 1.19
C ASN A 50 13.71 5.05 1.95
N PHE A 51 12.74 4.29 2.47
CA PHE A 51 11.54 4.81 3.14
C PHE A 51 11.28 4.14 4.49
N HIS A 52 10.73 4.91 5.42
CA HIS A 52 10.12 4.38 6.63
C HIS A 52 8.66 4.02 6.32
N ALA A 53 8.23 2.79 6.61
CA ALA A 53 6.82 2.43 6.51
C ALA A 53 6.11 2.60 7.87
N GLU A 54 5.13 3.49 7.88
CA GLU A 54 4.11 3.53 8.94
C GLU A 54 3.01 2.54 8.56
N ILE A 55 2.66 1.60 9.46
CA ILE A 55 1.66 0.57 9.19
C ILE A 55 0.34 0.92 9.90
N CYS A 56 -0.75 0.97 9.13
CA CYS A 56 -2.10 1.17 9.64
C CYS A 56 -2.96 -0.08 9.39
N LEU A 57 -3.46 -0.69 10.47
CA LEU A 57 -4.36 -1.83 10.38
C LEU A 57 -5.79 -1.34 10.15
N LEU A 58 -6.42 -1.83 9.08
CA LEU A 58 -7.78 -1.50 8.69
C LEU A 58 -8.72 -2.63 9.10
N PRO A 59 -9.90 -2.32 9.66
CA PRO A 59 -10.93 -3.33 9.83
C PRO A 59 -11.52 -3.73 8.47
N THR A 60 -11.82 -5.01 8.27
CA THR A 60 -12.52 -5.51 7.07
C THR A 60 -14.03 -5.23 7.21
N ILE A 61 -14.37 -3.95 7.17
CA ILE A 61 -15.72 -3.41 7.35
C ILE A 61 -15.92 -2.30 6.31
N PHE A 62 -17.05 -2.36 5.60
CA PHE A 62 -17.35 -1.36 4.57
C PHE A 62 -17.36 0.07 5.12
N ASP A 63 -16.84 1.01 4.35
CA ASP A 63 -16.65 2.44 4.64
C ASP A 63 -15.70 2.74 5.82
N VAL A 64 -15.79 1.98 6.92
CA VAL A 64 -14.97 2.11 8.13
C VAL A 64 -13.49 1.88 7.84
N ALA A 65 -13.14 0.95 6.94
CA ALA A 65 -11.76 0.74 6.52
C ALA A 65 -11.13 2.03 5.96
N SER A 66 -11.87 2.75 5.11
CA SER A 66 -11.41 4.00 4.50
C SER A 66 -11.34 5.13 5.52
N ASP A 67 -12.28 5.19 6.47
CA ASP A 67 -12.26 6.15 7.58
C ASP A 67 -11.01 5.97 8.45
N GLU A 68 -10.66 4.71 8.75
CA GLU A 68 -9.50 4.40 9.58
C GLU A 68 -8.19 4.75 8.87
N ALA A 69 -8.09 4.45 7.57
CA ALA A 69 -6.94 4.87 6.77
C ALA A 69 -6.76 6.39 6.76
N ARG A 70 -7.84 7.17 6.68
CA ARG A 70 -7.81 8.64 6.74
C ARG A 70 -7.33 9.14 8.11
N LYS A 71 -7.82 8.55 9.21
CA LYS A 71 -7.34 8.88 10.57
C LYS A 71 -5.85 8.59 10.74
N CYS A 72 -5.38 7.42 10.28
CA CYS A 72 -3.97 7.07 10.31
C CYS A 72 -3.13 8.09 9.55
N PHE A 73 -3.57 8.51 8.35
CA PHE A 73 -2.91 9.55 7.56
C PHE A 73 -2.87 10.90 8.30
N GLU A 74 -3.98 11.34 8.89
CA GLU A 74 -4.07 12.61 9.63
C GLU A 74 -3.25 12.60 10.94
N ALA A 75 -3.05 11.43 11.54
CA ALA A 75 -2.26 11.27 12.76
C ALA A 75 -0.75 11.26 12.53
N LEU A 76 -0.29 11.18 11.27
CA LEU A 76 1.14 11.21 10.96
C LEU A 76 1.78 12.55 11.37
N PRO A 77 2.99 12.54 11.94
CA PRO A 77 3.68 13.78 12.34
C PRO A 77 4.12 14.63 11.15
N SER A 78 4.21 14.03 9.96
CA SER A 78 4.55 14.70 8.70
C SER A 78 3.88 14.00 7.53
N PRO A 79 3.54 14.72 6.44
CA PRO A 79 2.93 14.10 5.26
C PRO A 79 3.81 12.98 4.69
N PRO A 80 3.24 11.80 4.40
CA PRO A 80 3.98 10.73 3.72
C PRO A 80 4.21 11.11 2.25
N VAL A 81 5.14 10.42 1.58
CA VAL A 81 5.38 10.60 0.14
C VAL A 81 4.41 9.80 -0.73
N ALA A 82 3.77 8.78 -0.14
CA ALA A 82 2.76 7.96 -0.78
C ALA A 82 1.92 7.23 0.28
N VAL A 83 0.73 6.80 -0.13
CA VAL A 83 -0.14 5.91 0.62
C VAL A 83 -0.40 4.65 -0.22
N ILE A 84 -0.16 3.47 0.35
CA ILE A 84 -0.34 2.20 -0.35
C ILE A 84 -1.22 1.28 0.49
N SER A 85 -2.39 0.94 -0.03
CA SER A 85 -3.26 -0.05 0.60
C SER A 85 -2.95 -1.45 0.07
N LEU A 86 -2.81 -2.41 0.98
CA LEU A 86 -2.63 -3.82 0.68
C LEU A 86 -3.89 -4.60 1.02
N GLY A 87 -4.33 -5.47 0.11
CA GLY A 87 -5.39 -6.45 0.32
C GLY A 87 -4.91 -7.86 0.00
N GLU A 88 -5.59 -8.89 0.48
CA GLU A 88 -5.31 -10.29 0.12
C GLU A 88 -6.20 -10.72 -1.05
N ALA A 89 -5.66 -11.42 -2.06
CA ALA A 89 -6.44 -12.01 -3.14
C ALA A 89 -5.87 -13.35 -3.63
N ASP A 90 -6.00 -13.63 -4.94
CA ASP A 90 -5.51 -14.84 -5.59
C ASP A 90 -3.98 -14.96 -5.59
N CYS A 91 -3.40 -15.93 -6.30
CA CYS A 91 -1.97 -16.25 -6.21
C CYS A 91 -1.02 -15.32 -6.98
N ARG A 92 -1.46 -14.11 -7.32
CA ARG A 92 -0.68 -13.10 -8.02
C ARG A 92 -0.75 -11.76 -7.30
N PHE A 93 0.24 -10.93 -7.54
CA PHE A 93 0.10 -9.52 -7.23
C PHE A 93 -0.86 -8.88 -8.22
N ARG A 94 -1.79 -8.06 -7.74
CA ARG A 94 -2.64 -7.23 -8.58
C ARG A 94 -2.46 -5.78 -8.20
N PHE A 95 -1.96 -4.99 -9.14
CA PHE A 95 -1.81 -3.55 -8.96
C PHE A 95 -3.06 -2.90 -9.54
N GLU A 96 -3.92 -2.41 -8.65
CA GLU A 96 -5.22 -1.89 -9.02
C GLU A 96 -5.08 -0.46 -9.54
N THR A 97 -5.53 -0.23 -10.77
CA THR A 97 -5.46 1.08 -11.45
C THR A 97 -6.62 1.98 -11.08
N GLN A 98 -7.66 1.45 -10.45
CA GLN A 98 -8.87 2.19 -10.10
C GLN A 98 -9.71 1.45 -9.04
N GLY A 99 -10.48 2.21 -8.26
CA GLY A 99 -11.65 1.71 -7.53
C GLY A 99 -12.93 1.94 -8.34
N GLN A 100 -13.92 1.07 -8.16
CA GLN A 100 -15.24 1.16 -8.78
C GLN A 100 -16.28 1.64 -7.75
N ASN A 101 -17.20 2.51 -8.17
CA ASN A 101 -18.28 3.08 -7.34
C ASN A 101 -19.43 2.09 -7.11
N LEU A 102 -19.11 0.86 -6.71
CA LEU A 102 -20.08 -0.21 -6.54
C LEU A 102 -19.57 -1.23 -5.53
N ASP A 103 -20.40 -1.51 -4.54
CA ASP A 103 -20.22 -2.63 -3.62
C ASP A 103 -21.17 -3.78 -3.95
N TRP A 104 -20.60 -4.99 -4.00
CA TRP A 104 -21.29 -6.24 -4.22
C TRP A 104 -20.63 -7.36 -3.42
N SER A 105 -21.28 -7.79 -2.34
CA SER A 105 -20.91 -8.94 -1.52
C SER A 105 -22.16 -9.57 -0.92
N THR A 106 -22.84 -10.38 -1.73
CA THR A 106 -24.06 -11.10 -1.31
C THR A 106 -23.76 -12.40 -0.58
N ASP A 107 -22.59 -12.98 -0.85
CA ASP A 107 -22.26 -14.34 -0.45
C ASP A 107 -21.43 -14.38 0.85
N GLU A 108 -20.74 -13.29 1.16
CA GLU A 108 -19.86 -13.15 2.33
C GLU A 108 -20.10 -11.79 3.00
N PRO A 109 -20.55 -11.76 4.27
CA PRO A 109 -20.66 -10.51 5.02
C PRO A 109 -19.28 -10.00 5.44
N ASP A 110 -19.18 -8.69 5.68
CA ASP A 110 -18.02 -8.09 6.33
C ASP A 110 -17.89 -8.48 7.82
N ASN A 111 -16.85 -8.02 8.52
CA ASN A 111 -16.62 -8.36 9.92
C ASN A 111 -17.70 -7.84 10.90
N ARG A 112 -18.67 -7.03 10.43
CA ARG A 112 -19.86 -6.62 11.20
C ARG A 112 -21.14 -7.34 10.77
N GLY A 113 -21.06 -8.27 9.84
CA GLY A 113 -22.24 -9.00 9.35
C GLY A 113 -22.96 -8.29 8.21
N GLU A 114 -22.38 -7.23 7.62
CA GLU A 114 -23.03 -6.48 6.53
C GLU A 114 -22.74 -7.12 5.17
N THR A 115 -23.80 -7.35 4.39
CA THR A 115 -23.72 -7.68 2.96
C THR A 115 -24.22 -6.51 2.13
N ARG A 116 -23.67 -6.36 0.93
CA ARG A 116 -24.08 -5.29 -0.01
C ARG A 116 -24.45 -5.89 -1.35
N LYS A 117 -25.46 -5.32 -2.00
CA LYS A 117 -25.88 -5.68 -3.35
C LYS A 117 -26.28 -4.42 -4.08
N ASP A 118 -25.72 -4.22 -5.28
CA ASP A 118 -26.01 -3.05 -6.11
C ASP A 118 -25.87 -1.72 -5.34
N HIS A 119 -24.93 -1.65 -4.38
CA HIS A 119 -24.78 -0.50 -3.50
C HIS A 119 -23.81 0.51 -4.11
N VAL A 120 -24.31 1.68 -4.49
CA VAL A 120 -23.48 2.78 -4.98
C VAL A 120 -22.77 3.46 -3.81
N ILE A 121 -21.44 3.48 -3.84
CA ILE A 121 -20.61 3.97 -2.73
C ILE A 121 -20.77 5.48 -2.51
N ASP A 122 -20.71 6.27 -3.58
CA ASP A 122 -21.02 7.70 -3.59
C ASP A 122 -21.99 8.02 -4.75
N PRO A 123 -23.28 8.33 -4.47
CA PRO A 123 -24.27 8.67 -5.49
C PRO A 123 -23.93 9.88 -6.36
N THR A 124 -23.02 10.75 -5.89
CA THR A 124 -22.55 11.95 -6.62
C THR A 124 -21.18 11.75 -7.26
N GLY A 125 -20.56 10.59 -7.03
CA GLY A 125 -19.22 10.25 -7.46
C GLY A 125 -19.13 9.74 -8.89
N PRO A 126 -17.92 9.77 -9.50
CA PRO A 126 -17.69 9.10 -10.77
C PRO A 126 -17.83 7.58 -10.62
N GLU A 127 -18.13 6.88 -11.72
CA GLU A 127 -18.24 5.41 -11.76
C GLU A 127 -16.91 4.72 -11.37
N PHE A 128 -15.78 5.32 -11.75
CA PHE A 128 -14.44 4.83 -11.42
C PHE A 128 -13.60 5.97 -10.86
N SER A 129 -12.70 5.63 -9.94
CA SER A 129 -11.72 6.56 -9.39
C SER A 129 -10.30 6.00 -9.55
N PRO A 130 -9.41 6.68 -10.31
CA PRO A 130 -8.09 6.16 -10.63
C PRO A 130 -7.12 6.21 -9.44
N THR A 131 -6.24 5.23 -9.36
CA THR A 131 -5.06 5.29 -8.49
C THR A 131 -3.94 6.09 -9.18
N THR A 132 -3.01 6.65 -8.39
CA THR A 132 -1.99 7.60 -8.86
C THR A 132 -0.56 7.15 -8.57
N LEU A 133 -0.35 5.94 -8.05
CA LEU A 133 1.00 5.39 -7.91
C LEU A 133 1.72 5.35 -9.26
N PRO A 134 3.02 5.66 -9.30
CA PRO A 134 3.82 5.65 -10.53
C PRO A 134 4.19 4.21 -10.92
N LEU A 135 3.19 3.39 -11.26
CA LEU A 135 3.33 1.95 -11.49
C LEU A 135 4.43 1.64 -12.52
N GLN A 136 4.51 2.41 -13.60
CA GLN A 136 5.55 2.23 -14.62
C GLN A 136 6.97 2.35 -14.02
N ALA A 137 7.19 3.32 -13.13
CA ALA A 137 8.48 3.49 -12.43
C ALA A 137 8.70 2.36 -11.41
N MET A 138 7.66 1.96 -10.68
CA MET A 138 7.71 0.86 -9.72
C MET A 138 8.07 -0.49 -10.35
N PHE A 139 7.73 -0.73 -11.62
CA PHE A 139 8.14 -1.95 -12.34
C PHE A 139 9.57 -1.92 -12.87
N GLN A 140 10.23 -0.75 -12.85
CA GLN A 140 11.62 -0.64 -13.25
C GLN A 140 12.50 -1.44 -12.29
N GLY A 141 13.54 -2.07 -12.82
CA GLY A 141 14.44 -2.91 -12.03
C GLY A 141 13.94 -4.33 -11.71
N LEU A 142 12.65 -4.63 -11.74
CA LEU A 142 12.16 -6.02 -11.54
C LEU A 142 12.71 -7.00 -12.59
N SER A 143 13.06 -8.20 -12.16
CA SER A 143 13.44 -9.28 -13.09
C SER A 143 12.23 -9.78 -13.89
N ARG A 144 12.47 -10.46 -15.02
CA ARG A 144 11.38 -11.06 -15.82
C ARG A 144 10.52 -12.03 -14.99
N ALA A 145 11.15 -12.81 -14.10
CA ALA A 145 10.47 -13.75 -13.22
C ALA A 145 9.65 -13.07 -12.11
N GLN A 146 10.09 -11.90 -11.62
CA GLN A 146 9.30 -11.10 -10.69
C GLN A 146 8.08 -10.49 -11.39
N ARG A 147 8.28 -9.91 -12.58
CA ARG A 147 7.18 -9.32 -13.37
C ARG A 147 6.12 -10.34 -13.77
N SER A 148 6.47 -11.61 -14.01
CA SER A 148 5.47 -12.63 -14.38
C SER A 148 4.47 -12.98 -13.26
N ARG A 149 4.72 -12.55 -12.02
CA ARG A 149 3.80 -12.72 -10.88
C ARG A 149 2.84 -11.55 -10.69
N ILE A 150 2.95 -10.51 -11.53
CA ILE A 150 2.25 -9.24 -11.39
C ILE A 150 1.19 -9.12 -12.49
N VAL A 151 0.01 -8.65 -12.10
CA VAL A 151 -1.10 -8.30 -12.98
C VAL A 151 -1.43 -6.83 -12.77
N ILE A 152 -1.55 -6.07 -13.87
CA ILE A 152 -2.20 -4.75 -13.82
C ILE A 152 -3.69 -4.99 -13.90
N SER A 153 -4.42 -4.54 -12.89
CA SER A 153 -5.82 -4.88 -12.69
C SER A 153 -6.65 -3.60 -12.63
N SER A 154 -7.80 -3.60 -13.31
CA SER A 154 -8.72 -2.47 -13.34
C SER A 154 -9.96 -2.70 -12.46
N SER A 155 -9.90 -3.70 -11.58
CA SER A 155 -10.96 -4.06 -10.65
C SER A 155 -10.36 -4.63 -9.38
N ALA A 156 -10.54 -3.90 -8.28
CA ALA A 156 -10.15 -4.32 -6.94
C ALA A 156 -11.15 -5.31 -6.30
N GLY A 157 -11.95 -6.00 -7.13
CA GLY A 157 -13.14 -6.73 -6.69
C GLY A 157 -14.32 -5.78 -6.45
N ASN A 158 -15.32 -6.24 -5.70
CA ASN A 158 -16.51 -5.45 -5.32
C ASN A 158 -16.77 -5.48 -3.80
N PHE A 159 -15.79 -5.91 -3.01
CA PHE A 159 -15.90 -6.01 -1.55
C PHE A 159 -15.19 -4.84 -0.85
N VAL A 160 -14.86 -4.98 0.44
CA VAL A 160 -14.23 -3.92 1.26
C VAL A 160 -12.93 -3.40 0.65
N CYS A 161 -12.15 -4.24 -0.06
CA CYS A 161 -10.96 -3.80 -0.80
C CYS A 161 -11.30 -2.72 -1.84
N ASN A 162 -12.33 -2.95 -2.66
CA ASN A 162 -12.78 -2.00 -3.66
C ASN A 162 -13.40 -0.75 -3.03
N ASN A 163 -14.25 -0.92 -2.01
CA ASN A 163 -14.81 0.18 -1.26
C ASN A 163 -13.71 1.13 -0.74
N THR A 164 -12.67 0.54 -0.14
CA THR A 164 -11.50 1.27 0.36
C THR A 164 -10.73 1.94 -0.78
N ALA A 165 -10.44 1.22 -1.86
CA ALA A 165 -9.74 1.76 -3.02
C ALA A 165 -10.48 2.93 -3.65
N TYR A 166 -11.81 2.86 -3.77
CA TYR A 166 -12.65 3.91 -4.33
C TYR A 166 -12.64 5.17 -3.46
N HIS A 167 -12.93 5.04 -2.16
CA HIS A 167 -12.92 6.18 -1.23
C HIS A 167 -11.55 6.84 -1.15
N LEU A 168 -10.49 6.06 -0.97
CA LEU A 168 -9.14 6.59 -0.75
C LEU A 168 -8.52 7.16 -2.02
N SER A 169 -8.75 6.58 -3.19
CA SER A 169 -8.27 7.16 -4.45
C SER A 169 -8.84 8.55 -4.69
N ARG A 170 -10.12 8.76 -4.36
CA ARG A 170 -10.75 10.09 -4.45
C ARG A 170 -10.19 11.05 -3.41
N TYR A 171 -10.11 10.61 -2.16
CA TYR A 171 -9.59 11.41 -1.06
C TYR A 171 -8.16 11.91 -1.36
N PHE A 172 -7.26 11.00 -1.71
CA PHE A 172 -5.87 11.33 -1.96
C PHE A 172 -5.63 12.05 -3.29
N SER A 173 -6.48 11.83 -4.29
CA SER A 173 -6.48 12.66 -5.51
C SER A 173 -6.76 14.13 -5.17
N GLY A 174 -7.73 14.41 -4.30
CA GLY A 174 -8.01 15.78 -3.82
C GLY A 174 -6.87 16.43 -3.05
N LEU A 175 -5.96 15.63 -2.49
CA LEU A 175 -4.76 16.09 -1.78
C LEU A 175 -3.49 16.09 -2.64
N ASN A 176 -3.56 15.71 -3.91
CA ASN A 176 -2.39 15.43 -4.76
C ASN A 176 -1.39 14.44 -4.13
N MET A 177 -1.89 13.50 -3.34
CA MET A 177 -1.11 12.46 -2.67
C MET A 177 -1.05 11.20 -3.55
N PRO A 178 0.15 10.65 -3.86
CA PRO A 178 0.25 9.38 -4.56
C PRO A 178 -0.44 8.26 -3.76
N TYR A 179 -1.45 7.63 -4.36
CA TYR A 179 -2.21 6.56 -3.75
C TYR A 179 -2.32 5.35 -4.67
N GLY A 180 -2.30 4.15 -4.11
CA GLY A 180 -2.71 2.96 -4.84
C GLY A 180 -3.09 1.80 -3.96
N PHE A 181 -3.78 0.83 -4.57
CA PHE A 181 -4.20 -0.40 -3.94
C PHE A 181 -3.52 -1.58 -4.63
N ILE A 182 -2.96 -2.49 -3.83
CA ILE A 182 -2.24 -3.66 -4.33
C ILE A 182 -2.79 -4.89 -3.62
N HIS A 183 -3.36 -5.82 -4.36
CA HIS A 183 -3.59 -7.16 -3.82
C HIS A 183 -2.29 -7.95 -3.81
N VAL A 184 -1.97 -8.53 -2.66
CA VAL A 184 -0.87 -9.47 -2.47
C VAL A 184 -1.40 -10.90 -2.56
N PRO A 185 -0.53 -11.88 -2.92
CA PRO A 185 -0.94 -13.27 -2.95
C PRO A 185 -1.52 -13.75 -1.63
N GLY A 186 -2.60 -14.54 -1.65
CA GLY A 186 -3.16 -15.12 -0.42
C GLY A 186 -2.36 -16.26 0.20
N HIS A 187 -2.61 -16.56 1.47
CA HIS A 187 -1.85 -17.57 2.23
C HIS A 187 -1.86 -18.96 1.59
N ALA A 188 -2.98 -19.33 0.97
CA ALA A 188 -3.17 -20.65 0.36
C ALA A 188 -2.35 -20.86 -0.93
N CYS A 189 -1.73 -19.81 -1.46
CA CYS A 189 -1.09 -19.82 -2.78
C CYS A 189 0.30 -20.47 -2.81
N SER A 190 0.90 -20.72 -1.66
CA SER A 190 2.22 -21.32 -1.56
C SER A 190 2.26 -22.38 -0.47
N LYS A 191 2.74 -23.58 -0.81
CA LYS A 191 3.07 -24.60 0.21
C LYS A 191 4.31 -24.25 1.05
N ARG A 192 4.91 -23.06 0.87
CA ARG A 192 6.17 -22.65 1.51
C ARG A 192 5.93 -21.56 2.55
N LYS A 193 6.43 -21.78 3.77
CA LYS A 193 6.35 -20.90 4.96
C LYS A 193 6.95 -19.48 4.84
N LYS A 194 7.48 -19.06 3.68
CA LYS A 194 8.19 -17.78 3.49
C LYS A 194 7.47 -16.83 2.52
N ASP A 195 6.15 -16.93 2.42
CA ASP A 195 5.40 -16.16 1.42
C ASP A 195 5.32 -14.65 1.74
N PRO A 196 5.03 -14.23 2.99
CA PRO A 196 4.96 -12.80 3.32
C PRO A 196 6.30 -12.08 3.09
N VAL A 197 7.40 -12.66 3.60
CA VAL A 197 8.76 -12.13 3.42
C VAL A 197 9.08 -11.90 1.94
N ARG A 198 8.85 -12.90 1.08
CA ARG A 198 9.16 -12.81 -0.35
C ARG A 198 8.24 -11.85 -1.09
N ASN A 199 7.00 -11.74 -0.65
CA ASN A 199 6.07 -10.81 -1.25
C ASN A 199 6.45 -9.37 -0.89
N ALA A 200 6.86 -9.13 0.36
CA ALA A 200 7.45 -7.87 0.80
C ALA A 200 8.74 -7.56 0.04
N GLU A 201 9.63 -8.53 -0.22
CA GLU A 201 10.89 -8.28 -0.96
C GLU A 201 10.61 -7.70 -2.36
N VAL A 202 9.57 -8.20 -3.02
CA VAL A 202 9.14 -7.69 -4.33
C VAL A 202 8.62 -6.26 -4.18
N LEU A 203 7.70 -6.02 -3.25
CA LEU A 203 7.09 -4.70 -3.04
C LEU A 203 8.10 -3.65 -2.57
N ALA A 204 8.99 -3.98 -1.63
CA ALA A 204 10.04 -3.10 -1.14
C ALA A 204 10.93 -2.63 -2.29
N ARG A 205 11.36 -3.56 -3.14
CA ARG A 205 12.17 -3.23 -4.32
C ARG A 205 11.42 -2.32 -5.30
N MET A 206 10.13 -2.51 -5.49
CA MET A 206 9.31 -1.66 -6.35
C MET A 206 9.14 -0.26 -5.78
N ILE A 207 8.90 -0.17 -4.48
CA ILE A 207 8.74 1.08 -3.74
C ILE A 207 10.06 1.88 -3.76
N ASP A 208 11.17 1.25 -3.38
CA ASP A 208 12.49 1.89 -3.29
C ASP A 208 13.00 2.40 -4.65
N LEU A 209 12.58 1.79 -5.76
CA LEU A 209 12.97 2.20 -7.12
C LEU A 209 11.96 3.17 -7.77
N GLY A 210 10.68 2.97 -7.51
CA GLY A 210 9.59 3.64 -8.23
C GLY A 210 9.04 4.88 -7.56
N ILE A 211 9.14 4.95 -6.23
CA ILE A 211 8.78 6.13 -5.48
C ILE A 211 10.06 6.93 -5.33
N SER A 212 10.19 8.01 -6.11
CA SER A 212 11.34 8.89 -5.98
C SER A 212 11.29 9.57 -4.62
N GLY A 213 12.22 9.19 -3.76
CA GLY A 213 12.45 9.84 -2.48
C GLY A 213 13.09 11.20 -2.72
N SER A 214 12.31 12.15 -3.24
CA SER A 214 12.52 13.60 -3.15
C SER A 214 11.67 14.34 -4.18
N GLN A 215 10.83 15.23 -3.66
CA GLN A 215 10.68 16.59 -4.17
C GLN A 215 12.06 17.29 -4.11
N THR A 216 13.02 16.86 -4.93
CA THR A 216 14.30 17.57 -5.08
C THR A 216 14.02 18.75 -6.00
N ASN A 217 14.00 19.95 -5.42
CA ASN A 217 13.85 21.26 -6.07
C ASN A 217 12.43 21.62 -6.53
N VAL A 218 11.60 22.08 -5.59
CA VAL A 218 10.86 23.32 -5.86
C VAL A 218 11.86 24.46 -5.62
N ARG A 219 12.50 24.89 -6.71
CA ARG A 219 13.17 26.19 -6.78
C ARG A 219 12.14 27.25 -7.15
#